data_AF-A0AAE3SJF4-F1
#
_entry.id   AF-A0AAE3SJF4-F1
#
_cell.length_a   1.000
_cell.length_b   1.000
_cell.length_c   1.000
_cell.angle_alpha   90.00
_cell.angle_beta   90.00
_cell.angle_gamma   90.00
#
_symmetry.space_group_name_H-M   'P 1'
#
loop_
_entity.id
_entity.type
_entity.pdbx_description
1 polymer ?
#
loop_
_entity_poly.entity_id
_entity_poly.type
_entity_poly.pdbx_seq_one_letter_code
_entity_poly.pdbx_strand_id
1 'polypeptide(L)'
;MSDFIQTQRQNQINWRKTNISTAEWGFQNGGKYEHIIPKSKWIETVYLPIRNELTTYLVEKNIKEHTGVHNLMSSWVLSANLYFPVRSSEAFKKLMLQFLQEKISKDITELVDIQLEFAFEANSILHPSTLLGEMDGSRGSGQTSPDVAFLVKTKNGDGIVLTECKYSEHSFYPCSARTVKGREEKPDNPDPKRCLEVFTENGYKRICHQTVWGRKYWNNLSLSDSAQSKIKRCPASTGGYQLFRQQSLAEGIAQSGKYALVASTVAFDGRNNDLITCLKTTGIDDFQSGWSELWKGKALFKTWHHQDWVAFVRKNQKDNNCSDWLSYMNERYGY
;
A
#
# COMPACT_ATOMS: atom_id res chain seq x y z
N MET A 1 11.01 -14.77 13.71
CA MET A 1 10.16 -14.70 12.51
C MET A 1 8.83 -15.28 12.92
N SER A 2 7.74 -14.54 12.79
CA SER A 2 6.43 -15.03 13.22
C SER A 2 6.04 -16.31 12.48
N ASP A 3 5.21 -17.11 13.14
CA ASP A 3 4.63 -18.34 12.59
C ASP A 3 4.00 -18.09 11.21
N PHE A 4 3.23 -17.00 11.09
CA PHE A 4 2.62 -16.57 9.82
C PHE A 4 3.61 -16.47 8.66
N ILE A 5 4.75 -15.77 8.82
CA ILE A 5 5.70 -15.58 7.72
C ILE A 5 6.33 -16.91 7.30
N GLN A 6 6.60 -17.79 8.27
CA GLN A 6 7.13 -19.13 7.99
C GLN A 6 6.09 -19.97 7.23
N THR A 7 4.83 -19.96 7.67
CA THR A 7 3.73 -20.62 6.97
C THR A 7 3.59 -20.12 5.53
N GLN A 8 3.52 -18.80 5.32
CA GLN A 8 3.39 -18.23 3.98
C GLN A 8 4.58 -18.60 3.10
N ARG A 9 5.81 -18.55 3.63
CA ARG A 9 6.99 -18.99 2.91
C ARG A 9 6.86 -20.44 2.44
N GLN A 10 6.46 -21.35 3.33
CA GLN A 10 6.33 -22.77 2.99
C GLN A 10 5.23 -23.00 1.95
N ASN A 11 4.10 -22.27 2.06
CA ASN A 11 3.04 -22.29 1.06
C ASN A 11 3.56 -21.83 -0.32
N GLN A 12 4.33 -20.74 -0.36
CA GLN A 12 4.92 -20.25 -1.61
C GLN A 12 5.91 -21.24 -2.22
N ILE A 13 6.73 -21.90 -1.40
CA ILE A 13 7.65 -22.95 -1.83
C ILE A 13 6.88 -24.15 -2.43
N ASN A 14 5.79 -24.56 -1.80
CA ASN A 14 4.99 -25.68 -2.29
C ASN A 14 4.26 -25.32 -3.59
N TRP A 15 3.61 -24.16 -3.65
CA TRP A 15 2.93 -23.68 -4.85
C TRP A 15 3.89 -23.57 -6.04
N ARG A 16 5.11 -23.09 -5.80
CA ARG A 16 6.16 -22.93 -6.81
C ARG A 16 6.41 -24.21 -7.60
N LYS A 17 6.42 -25.38 -6.94
CA LYS A 17 6.80 -26.68 -7.53
C LYS A 17 5.97 -27.07 -8.74
N THR A 18 4.73 -26.62 -8.82
CA THR A 18 3.78 -26.97 -9.89
C THR A 18 3.41 -25.80 -10.79
N ASN A 19 3.80 -24.57 -10.44
CA ASN A 19 3.33 -23.36 -11.12
C ASN A 19 4.43 -22.47 -11.71
N ILE A 20 5.71 -22.72 -11.36
CA ILE A 20 6.86 -22.00 -11.90
C ILE A 20 7.69 -22.95 -12.76
N SER A 21 8.07 -22.50 -13.95
CA SER A 21 8.76 -23.31 -14.96
C SER A 21 10.19 -23.70 -14.59
N THR A 22 10.77 -23.02 -13.59
CA THR A 22 12.15 -23.23 -13.15
C THR A 22 12.26 -23.62 -11.68
N ALA A 23 13.15 -24.58 -11.40
CA ALA A 23 13.58 -24.97 -10.06
C ALA A 23 14.71 -24.08 -9.51
N GLU A 24 15.31 -23.20 -10.33
CA GLU A 24 16.44 -22.34 -9.91
C GLU A 24 16.02 -21.28 -8.88
N TRP A 25 16.70 -21.18 -7.75
CA TRP A 25 16.40 -20.15 -6.75
C TRP A 25 16.96 -18.79 -7.15
N GLY A 26 16.18 -17.74 -6.95
CA GLY A 26 16.58 -16.37 -7.15
C GLY A 26 17.25 -15.75 -5.91
N PHE A 27 17.68 -14.50 -6.09
CA PHE A 27 18.39 -13.72 -5.09
C PHE A 27 17.63 -12.44 -4.72
N GLN A 28 17.70 -12.06 -3.46
CA GLN A 28 17.24 -10.76 -2.97
C GLN A 28 18.12 -10.32 -1.80
N ASN A 29 18.56 -9.05 -1.82
CA ASN A 29 19.42 -8.46 -0.79
C ASN A 29 20.69 -9.31 -0.49
N GLY A 30 21.28 -9.92 -1.52
CA GLY A 30 22.47 -10.78 -1.40
C GLY A 30 22.18 -12.21 -0.92
N GLY A 31 20.97 -12.53 -0.46
CA GLY A 31 20.57 -13.88 -0.06
C GLY A 31 19.91 -14.66 -1.20
N LYS A 32 20.13 -15.98 -1.23
CA LYS A 32 19.48 -16.93 -2.14
C LYS A 32 18.33 -17.64 -1.42
N TYR A 33 17.15 -17.70 -2.03
CA TYR A 33 15.95 -18.22 -1.35
C TYR A 33 15.04 -19.04 -2.27
N GLU A 34 14.50 -20.14 -1.76
CA GLU A 34 13.62 -21.05 -2.52
C GLU A 34 12.27 -20.43 -2.93
N HIS A 35 11.74 -19.48 -2.17
CA HIS A 35 10.51 -18.76 -2.52
C HIS A 35 10.76 -17.56 -3.46
N ILE A 36 12.00 -17.40 -3.94
CA ILE A 36 12.38 -16.36 -4.90
C ILE A 36 12.79 -17.07 -6.19
N ILE A 37 12.34 -16.54 -7.32
CA ILE A 37 12.63 -17.09 -8.66
C ILE A 37 13.64 -16.19 -9.39
N PRO A 38 14.29 -16.65 -10.48
CA PRO A 38 15.19 -15.81 -11.26
C PRO A 38 14.44 -14.57 -11.78
N LYS A 39 15.10 -13.40 -11.74
CA LYS A 39 14.43 -12.13 -12.09
C LYS A 39 13.85 -12.13 -13.51
N SER A 40 14.52 -12.77 -14.46
CA SER A 40 14.04 -12.91 -15.85
C SER A 40 12.73 -13.69 -15.99
N LYS A 41 12.30 -14.41 -14.95
CA LYS A 41 11.07 -15.21 -14.91
C LYS A 41 9.97 -14.57 -14.06
N TRP A 42 10.14 -13.33 -13.59
CA TRP A 42 9.23 -12.71 -12.62
C TRP A 42 7.76 -12.74 -13.03
N ILE A 43 7.45 -12.65 -14.33
CA ILE A 43 6.07 -12.66 -14.81
C ILE A 43 5.32 -13.96 -14.46
N GLU A 44 6.05 -15.05 -14.18
CA GLU A 44 5.48 -16.31 -13.72
C GLU A 44 4.85 -16.22 -12.32
N THR A 45 5.19 -15.19 -11.52
CA THR A 45 4.58 -14.94 -10.22
C THR A 45 3.16 -14.34 -10.32
N VAL A 46 2.80 -13.84 -11.50
CA VAL A 46 1.54 -13.17 -11.79
C VAL A 46 0.48 -14.16 -12.30
N TYR A 47 -0.78 -13.93 -11.95
CA TYR A 47 -1.95 -14.67 -12.41
C TYR A 47 -2.00 -14.67 -13.95
N LEU A 48 -2.02 -15.86 -14.55
CA LEU A 48 -1.79 -16.04 -15.99
C LEU A 48 -2.65 -15.13 -16.89
N PRO A 49 -3.97 -15.00 -16.69
CA PRO A 49 -4.83 -14.18 -17.55
C PRO A 49 -4.48 -12.70 -17.61
N ILE A 50 -3.80 -12.14 -16.60
CA ILE A 50 -3.47 -10.70 -16.57
C ILE A 50 -2.04 -10.38 -17.02
N ARG A 51 -1.18 -11.38 -17.28
CA ARG A 51 0.25 -11.15 -17.54
C ARG A 51 0.51 -10.16 -18.67
N ASN A 52 -0.11 -10.40 -19.82
CA ASN A 52 0.10 -9.57 -21.02
C ASN A 52 -0.39 -8.13 -20.77
N GLU A 53 -1.63 -7.98 -20.29
CA GLU A 53 -2.22 -6.67 -20.01
C GLU A 53 -1.40 -5.90 -18.97
N LEU A 54 -0.95 -6.57 -17.90
CA LEU A 54 -0.13 -5.95 -16.87
C LEU A 54 1.19 -5.44 -17.44
N THR A 55 1.90 -6.25 -18.24
CA THR A 55 3.16 -5.81 -18.85
C THR A 55 2.98 -4.62 -19.79
N THR A 56 1.93 -4.63 -20.62
CA THR A 56 1.59 -3.49 -21.49
C THR A 56 1.28 -2.25 -20.66
N TYR A 57 0.46 -2.38 -19.62
CA TYR A 57 0.10 -1.29 -18.73
C TYR A 57 1.33 -0.66 -18.06
N LEU A 58 2.28 -1.45 -17.57
CA LEU A 58 3.51 -0.94 -16.94
C LEU A 58 4.34 -0.10 -17.94
N VAL A 59 4.47 -0.57 -19.18
CA VAL A 59 5.20 0.14 -20.24
C VAL A 59 4.49 1.44 -20.62
N GLU A 60 3.20 1.37 -20.94
CA GLU A 60 2.41 2.54 -21.36
C GLU A 60 2.30 3.62 -20.30
N LYS A 61 2.26 3.22 -19.01
CA LYS A 61 2.18 4.14 -17.87
C LYS A 61 3.53 4.53 -17.30
N ASN A 62 4.64 4.06 -17.90
CA ASN A 62 6.00 4.29 -17.44
C ASN A 62 6.19 3.97 -15.94
N ILE A 63 5.64 2.84 -15.51
CA ILE A 63 5.72 2.34 -14.14
C ILE A 63 6.89 1.38 -14.07
N LYS A 64 7.80 1.61 -13.11
CA LYS A 64 8.89 0.68 -12.86
C LYS A 64 8.36 -0.56 -12.17
N GLU A 65 8.74 -1.72 -12.68
CA GLU A 65 8.54 -2.99 -11.97
C GLU A 65 9.13 -2.89 -10.56
N HIS A 66 8.37 -3.33 -9.55
CA HIS A 66 8.84 -3.32 -8.17
C HIS A 66 10.07 -4.24 -8.03
N THR A 67 11.05 -3.86 -7.20
CA THR A 67 12.32 -4.62 -7.08
C THR A 67 12.13 -6.04 -6.54
N GLY A 68 10.97 -6.34 -5.94
CA GLY A 68 10.61 -7.65 -5.41
C GLY A 68 9.64 -8.46 -6.29
N VAL A 69 9.38 -8.12 -7.55
CA VAL A 69 8.40 -8.86 -8.41
C VAL A 69 8.71 -10.35 -8.59
N HIS A 70 9.98 -10.75 -8.45
CA HIS A 70 10.44 -12.14 -8.52
C HIS A 70 10.41 -12.87 -7.17
N ASN A 71 9.95 -12.21 -6.10
CA ASN A 71 9.69 -12.84 -4.81
C ASN A 71 8.22 -13.28 -4.74
N LEU A 72 7.97 -14.56 -4.49
CA LEU A 72 6.63 -15.11 -4.39
C LEU A 72 5.83 -14.57 -3.19
N MET A 73 6.50 -13.91 -2.23
CA MET A 73 5.91 -13.24 -1.07
C MET A 73 5.75 -11.72 -1.24
N SER A 74 5.90 -11.21 -2.47
CA SER A 74 5.75 -9.79 -2.81
C SER A 74 4.31 -9.31 -2.67
N SER A 75 4.09 -8.27 -1.85
CA SER A 75 2.82 -7.56 -1.74
C SER A 75 2.42 -6.88 -3.05
N TRP A 76 3.38 -6.40 -3.84
CA TRP A 76 3.11 -5.82 -5.15
C TRP A 76 2.50 -6.83 -6.13
N VAL A 77 3.07 -8.03 -6.19
CA VAL A 77 2.54 -9.11 -7.04
C VAL A 77 1.17 -9.56 -6.54
N LEU A 78 1.00 -9.67 -5.22
CA LEU A 78 -0.29 -9.96 -4.63
C LEU A 78 -1.34 -8.91 -5.01
N SER A 79 -0.99 -7.62 -4.91
CA SER A 79 -1.84 -6.49 -5.28
C SER A 79 -2.28 -6.59 -6.74
N ALA A 80 -1.34 -6.80 -7.66
CA ALA A 80 -1.66 -6.97 -9.08
C ALA A 80 -2.60 -8.16 -9.30
N ASN A 81 -2.32 -9.31 -8.66
CA ASN A 81 -3.15 -10.50 -8.78
C ASN A 81 -4.58 -10.31 -8.23
N LEU A 82 -4.74 -9.58 -7.12
CA LEU A 82 -6.02 -9.35 -6.47
C LEU A 82 -6.89 -8.32 -7.19
N TYR A 83 -6.27 -7.22 -7.66
CA TYR A 83 -7.00 -6.03 -8.05
C TYR A 83 -6.92 -5.74 -9.54
N PHE A 84 -5.82 -6.07 -10.23
CA PHE A 84 -5.70 -5.77 -11.66
C PHE A 84 -6.75 -6.46 -12.55
N PRO A 85 -7.28 -7.67 -12.24
CA PRO A 85 -8.40 -8.25 -13.00
C PRO A 85 -9.65 -7.36 -13.06
N VAL A 86 -9.83 -6.45 -12.10
CA VAL A 86 -10.93 -5.47 -12.09
C VAL A 86 -10.83 -4.50 -13.27
N ARG A 87 -9.65 -4.27 -13.85
CA ARG A 87 -9.46 -3.30 -14.93
C ARG A 87 -10.19 -3.70 -16.22
N SER A 88 -10.09 -4.97 -16.59
CA SER A 88 -10.54 -5.50 -17.88
C SER A 88 -11.76 -6.41 -17.81
N SER A 89 -12.19 -6.82 -16.61
CA SER A 89 -13.37 -7.67 -16.44
C SER A 89 -14.55 -6.91 -15.85
N GLU A 90 -15.63 -6.79 -16.62
CA GLU A 90 -16.89 -6.19 -16.17
C GLU A 90 -17.53 -6.94 -14.98
N ALA A 91 -17.31 -8.25 -14.88
CA ALA A 91 -17.74 -9.03 -13.72
C ALA A 91 -16.99 -8.57 -12.45
N PHE A 92 -15.66 -8.46 -12.52
CA PHE A 92 -14.86 -7.97 -11.40
C PHE A 92 -15.13 -6.49 -11.08
N LYS A 93 -15.38 -5.62 -12.07
CA LYS A 93 -15.78 -4.22 -11.83
C LYS A 93 -17.06 -4.11 -11.01
N LYS A 94 -18.10 -4.87 -11.37
CA LYS A 94 -19.37 -4.88 -10.64
C LYS A 94 -19.20 -5.37 -9.21
N LEU A 95 -18.42 -6.44 -9.02
CA LEU A 95 -18.12 -6.98 -7.68
C LEU A 95 -17.31 -5.99 -6.84
N MET A 96 -16.29 -5.36 -7.42
CA MET A 96 -15.47 -4.37 -6.72
C MET A 96 -16.29 -3.12 -6.35
N LEU A 97 -17.16 -2.64 -7.25
CA LEU A 97 -18.07 -1.53 -6.94
C LEU A 97 -18.92 -1.84 -5.70
N GLN A 98 -19.55 -3.02 -5.65
CA GLN A 98 -20.35 -3.43 -4.49
C GLN A 98 -19.50 -3.57 -3.22
N PHE A 99 -18.31 -4.15 -3.32
CA PHE A 99 -17.38 -4.26 -2.20
C PHE A 99 -16.97 -2.89 -1.64
N LEU A 100 -16.65 -1.92 -2.52
CA LEU A 100 -16.32 -0.55 -2.12
C LEU A 100 -17.53 0.18 -1.51
N GLN A 101 -18.75 -0.09 -1.99
CA GLN A 101 -19.97 0.45 -1.37
C GLN A 101 -20.14 -0.05 0.07
N GLU A 102 -19.81 -1.32 0.33
CA GLU A 102 -19.88 -1.91 1.67
C GLU A 102 -18.74 -1.44 2.59
N LYS A 103 -17.51 -1.37 2.08
CA LYS A 103 -16.30 -1.11 2.90
C LYS A 103 -15.96 0.36 3.04
N ILE A 104 -16.30 1.19 2.05
CA ILE A 104 -15.92 2.61 1.99
C ILE A 104 -17.13 3.51 2.19
N SER A 105 -18.08 3.49 1.25
CA SER A 105 -19.26 4.35 1.32
C SER A 105 -20.37 3.92 0.35
N LYS A 106 -21.61 3.87 0.84
CA LYS A 106 -22.82 3.66 0.03
C LYS A 106 -23.11 4.79 -0.95
N ASP A 107 -22.40 5.91 -0.87
CA ASP A 107 -22.53 7.02 -1.83
C ASP A 107 -21.74 6.80 -3.10
N ILE A 108 -20.86 5.80 -3.16
CA ILE A 108 -20.19 5.38 -4.39
C ILE A 108 -21.23 4.80 -5.34
N THR A 109 -21.32 5.35 -6.56
CA THR A 109 -22.29 4.95 -7.58
C THR A 109 -21.66 4.20 -8.75
N GLU A 110 -20.37 4.43 -9.00
CA GLU A 110 -19.66 3.86 -10.15
C GLU A 110 -18.18 3.65 -9.84
N LEU A 111 -17.60 2.57 -10.36
CA LEU A 111 -16.14 2.36 -10.42
C LEU A 111 -15.68 2.70 -11.84
N VAL A 112 -14.96 3.82 -11.98
CA VAL A 112 -14.54 4.38 -13.26
C VAL A 112 -13.27 3.70 -13.77
N ASP A 113 -12.27 3.57 -12.91
CA ASP A 113 -10.97 3.00 -13.27
C ASP A 113 -10.25 2.45 -12.05
N ILE A 114 -9.30 1.55 -12.31
CA ILE A 114 -8.32 1.12 -11.33
C ILE A 114 -6.90 1.34 -11.86
N GLN A 115 -6.03 1.89 -11.00
CA GLN A 115 -4.67 2.23 -11.39
C GLN A 115 -3.68 1.66 -10.37
N LEU A 116 -2.76 0.84 -10.84
CA LEU A 116 -1.63 0.41 -10.02
C LEU A 116 -0.59 1.53 -9.92
N GLU A 117 0.09 1.59 -8.76
CA GLU A 117 1.18 2.54 -8.50
C GLU A 117 0.74 3.97 -8.81
N PHE A 118 -0.38 4.41 -8.23
CA PHE A 118 -1.04 5.64 -8.63
C PHE A 118 -0.21 6.89 -8.33
N ALA A 119 -0.14 7.81 -9.29
CA ALA A 119 0.28 9.18 -9.07
C ALA A 119 -0.47 10.09 -10.04
N PHE A 120 -0.69 11.35 -9.65
CA PHE A 120 -1.16 12.36 -10.60
C PHE A 120 -0.10 12.65 -11.67
N GLU A 121 -0.49 13.29 -12.77
CA GLU A 121 0.47 13.77 -13.77
C GLU A 121 1.47 14.76 -13.17
N ALA A 122 2.69 14.82 -13.70
CA ALA A 122 3.82 15.56 -13.11
C ALA A 122 3.57 17.09 -12.97
N ASN A 123 2.70 17.66 -13.80
CA ASN A 123 2.31 19.08 -13.75
C ASN A 123 1.17 19.37 -12.75
N SER A 124 0.58 18.36 -12.13
CA SER A 124 -0.49 18.52 -11.14
C SER A 124 0.06 19.02 -9.81
N ILE A 125 -0.65 19.95 -9.16
CA ILE A 125 -0.35 20.35 -7.79
C ILE A 125 -0.52 19.20 -6.78
N LEU A 126 -1.28 18.17 -7.15
CA LEU A 126 -1.52 16.97 -6.35
C LEU A 126 -0.47 15.86 -6.59
N HIS A 127 0.48 16.09 -7.51
CA HIS A 127 1.59 15.16 -7.72
C HIS A 127 2.45 15.08 -6.45
N PRO A 128 2.96 13.90 -6.05
CA PRO A 128 3.74 13.78 -4.81
C PRO A 128 4.98 14.68 -4.74
N SER A 129 5.61 15.04 -5.86
CA SER A 129 6.73 16.00 -5.82
C SER A 129 6.29 17.37 -5.31
N THR A 130 5.13 17.85 -5.76
CA THR A 130 4.59 19.15 -5.38
C THR A 130 3.93 19.12 -4.01
N LEU A 131 3.01 18.16 -3.81
CA LEU A 131 2.15 18.06 -2.63
C LEU A 131 2.90 17.58 -1.38
N LEU A 132 3.81 16.62 -1.56
CA LEU A 132 4.53 15.97 -0.46
C LEU A 132 6.02 16.32 -0.42
N GLY A 133 6.53 17.06 -1.41
CA GLY A 133 7.95 17.42 -1.51
C GLY A 133 8.85 16.27 -1.97
N GLU A 134 8.29 15.22 -2.60
CA GLU A 134 9.05 14.06 -3.05
C GLU A 134 9.65 14.30 -4.44
N MET A 135 10.69 15.12 -4.49
CA MET A 135 11.34 15.54 -5.74
C MET A 135 12.11 14.41 -6.44
N ASP A 136 12.51 13.39 -5.68
CA ASP A 136 13.21 12.22 -6.19
C ASP A 136 12.31 10.98 -6.20
N GLY A 137 12.28 10.27 -7.33
CA GLY A 137 11.53 9.02 -7.49
C GLY A 137 10.63 9.00 -8.72
N SER A 138 9.89 7.91 -8.85
CA SER A 138 8.85 7.69 -9.84
C SER A 138 7.81 6.71 -9.27
N ARG A 139 6.71 6.50 -9.99
CA ARG A 139 5.76 5.42 -9.71
C ARG A 139 6.51 4.08 -9.56
N GLY A 140 6.28 3.37 -8.45
CA GLY A 140 6.96 2.12 -8.09
C GLY A 140 8.36 2.26 -7.48
N SER A 141 8.90 3.47 -7.28
CA SER A 141 10.23 3.65 -6.69
C SER A 141 10.50 5.03 -6.09
N GLY A 142 10.78 5.11 -4.78
CA GLY A 142 11.26 6.34 -4.13
C GLY A 142 10.22 7.45 -3.94
N GLN A 143 9.05 7.32 -4.56
CA GLN A 143 7.90 8.22 -4.48
C GLN A 143 6.70 7.50 -3.82
N THR A 144 5.73 8.25 -3.32
CA THR A 144 4.48 7.76 -2.76
C THR A 144 3.56 7.51 -3.92
N SER A 145 3.38 6.24 -4.22
CA SER A 145 2.45 5.76 -5.22
C SER A 145 1.64 4.63 -4.58
N PRO A 146 0.40 4.89 -4.13
CA PRO A 146 -0.45 3.84 -3.57
C PRO A 146 -0.51 2.65 -4.53
N ASP A 147 -0.39 1.44 -3.98
CA ASP A 147 -0.31 0.20 -4.78
C ASP A 147 -1.50 0.08 -5.74
N VAL A 148 -2.69 0.50 -5.30
CA VAL A 148 -3.90 0.61 -6.12
C VAL A 148 -4.66 1.89 -5.78
N ALA A 149 -5.12 2.61 -6.81
CA ALA A 149 -6.17 3.61 -6.68
C ALA A 149 -7.44 3.16 -7.40
N PHE A 150 -8.58 3.26 -6.71
CA PHE A 150 -9.91 3.12 -7.30
C PHE A 150 -10.48 4.51 -7.57
N LEU A 151 -10.68 4.85 -8.84
CA LEU A 151 -11.34 6.09 -9.25
C LEU A 151 -12.84 5.81 -9.33
N VAL A 152 -13.64 6.60 -8.62
CA VAL A 152 -15.08 6.34 -8.47
C VAL A 152 -15.91 7.59 -8.74
N LYS A 153 -17.19 7.40 -9.08
CA LYS A 153 -18.20 8.46 -8.95
C LYS A 153 -18.97 8.25 -7.65
N THR A 154 -19.36 9.35 -7.03
CA THR A 154 -20.24 9.38 -5.88
C THR A 154 -21.47 10.22 -6.19
N LYS A 155 -22.49 10.15 -5.34
CA LYS A 155 -23.67 11.04 -5.42
C LYS A 155 -23.33 12.54 -5.44
N ASN A 156 -22.18 12.92 -4.89
CA ASN A 156 -21.78 14.32 -4.71
C ASN A 156 -20.59 14.73 -5.60
N GLY A 157 -20.16 13.88 -6.54
CA GLY A 157 -19.03 14.15 -7.43
C GLY A 157 -17.98 13.03 -7.43
N ASP A 158 -16.78 13.34 -7.92
CA ASP A 158 -15.72 12.34 -8.09
C ASP A 158 -15.14 11.89 -6.75
N GLY A 159 -14.72 10.63 -6.67
CA GLY A 159 -14.04 10.08 -5.51
C GLY A 159 -12.79 9.30 -5.86
N ILE A 160 -11.92 9.11 -4.88
CA ILE A 160 -10.69 8.31 -5.00
C ILE A 160 -10.42 7.52 -3.72
N VAL A 161 -10.14 6.23 -3.87
CA VAL A 161 -9.73 5.32 -2.79
C VAL A 161 -8.31 4.87 -3.05
N LEU A 162 -7.37 5.34 -2.23
CA LEU A 162 -5.94 5.06 -2.31
C LEU A 162 -5.58 3.91 -1.38
N THR A 163 -5.09 2.80 -1.91
CA THR A 163 -4.88 1.56 -1.16
C THR A 163 -3.41 1.15 -1.17
N GLU A 164 -2.84 0.99 0.03
CA GLU A 164 -1.58 0.30 0.26
C GLU A 164 -1.88 -1.18 0.50
N CYS A 165 -1.17 -2.07 -0.20
CA CYS A 165 -1.27 -3.51 -0.05
C CYS A 165 -0.13 -4.06 0.80
N LYS A 166 -0.46 -4.91 1.76
CA LYS A 166 0.53 -5.63 2.57
C LYS A 166 0.26 -7.13 2.55
N TYR A 167 1.31 -7.93 2.49
CA TYR A 167 1.20 -9.38 2.51
C TYR A 167 1.98 -9.96 3.68
N SER A 168 3.29 -10.06 3.53
CA SER A 168 4.19 -10.72 4.47
C SER A 168 5.08 -9.75 5.24
N GLU A 169 5.01 -8.47 4.91
CA GLU A 169 5.72 -7.40 5.60
C GLU A 169 5.24 -7.31 7.05
N HIS A 170 6.18 -7.08 7.97
CA HIS A 170 5.89 -6.94 9.40
C HIS A 170 5.64 -5.49 9.83
N SER A 171 5.73 -4.52 8.91
CA SER A 171 5.52 -3.09 9.18
C SER A 171 5.34 -2.30 7.88
N PHE A 172 5.04 -1.00 8.00
CA PHE A 172 5.07 0.00 6.92
C PHE A 172 6.44 0.69 6.78
N TYR A 173 7.49 -0.03 7.16
CA TYR A 173 8.90 0.39 7.23
C TYR A 173 9.20 1.56 8.18
N PRO A 174 10.45 1.64 8.69
CA PRO A 174 10.90 2.80 9.43
C PRO A 174 11.06 4.04 8.53
N CYS A 175 10.98 5.22 9.13
CA CYS A 175 11.24 6.48 8.44
C CYS A 175 12.65 6.51 7.85
N SER A 176 12.73 6.75 6.54
CA SER A 176 14.02 6.82 5.83
C SER A 176 14.93 7.92 6.37
N ALA A 177 14.39 9.05 6.85
CA ALA A 177 15.18 10.13 7.42
C ALA A 177 15.68 9.87 8.86
N ARG A 178 15.44 8.68 9.41
CA ARG A 178 16.02 8.25 10.68
C ARG A 178 17.40 7.59 10.49
N THR A 179 17.89 7.41 9.26
CA THR A 179 19.23 6.85 9.03
C THR A 179 20.32 7.89 9.30
N VAL A 180 21.47 7.43 9.79
CA VAL A 180 22.68 8.26 9.98
C VAL A 180 23.43 8.50 8.69
N LYS A 181 23.28 7.63 7.70
CA LYS A 181 23.89 7.78 6.37
C LYS A 181 22.90 8.46 5.44
N GLY A 182 23.24 9.63 4.98
CA GLY A 182 22.58 10.39 3.94
C GLY A 182 23.33 10.27 2.61
N ARG A 183 22.96 11.17 1.70
CA ARG A 183 23.58 11.41 0.40
C ARG A 183 23.46 12.90 0.10
N GLU A 184 24.13 13.39 -0.93
CA GLU A 184 24.23 14.83 -1.22
C GLU A 184 22.88 15.59 -1.15
N GLU A 185 21.85 15.10 -1.82
CA GLU A 185 20.50 15.71 -1.82
C GLU A 185 19.67 15.43 -0.56
N LYS A 186 20.10 14.49 0.29
CA LYS A 186 19.41 14.04 1.50
C LYS A 186 20.43 13.93 2.62
N PRO A 187 20.84 15.07 3.22
CA PRO A 187 21.92 15.09 4.19
C PRO A 187 21.60 14.20 5.40
N ASP A 188 22.67 13.74 6.03
CA ASP A 188 22.65 12.92 7.24
C ASP A 188 21.71 13.49 8.30
N ASN A 189 21.05 12.63 9.05
CA ASN A 189 20.35 13.06 10.26
C ASN A 189 21.37 13.15 11.40
N PRO A 190 21.73 14.36 11.87
CA PRO A 190 22.75 14.52 12.91
C PRO A 190 22.30 13.95 14.25
N ASP A 191 20.98 13.79 14.45
CA ASP A 191 20.42 13.16 15.63
C ASP A 191 19.17 12.33 15.26
N PRO A 192 19.34 11.03 14.98
CA PRO A 192 18.21 10.12 14.76
C PRO A 192 17.33 9.89 15.98
N LYS A 193 17.81 10.17 17.20
CA LYS A 193 17.07 9.88 18.44
C LYS A 193 15.93 10.87 18.64
N ARG A 194 16.04 12.10 18.14
CA ARG A 194 14.94 13.09 18.19
C ARG A 194 13.63 12.59 17.58
N CYS A 195 13.68 11.68 16.58
CA CYS A 195 12.49 11.04 16.02
C CYS A 195 11.72 10.16 17.02
N LEU A 196 12.33 9.81 18.15
CA LEU A 196 11.76 8.98 19.22
C LEU A 196 11.33 9.80 20.44
N GLU A 197 11.56 11.11 20.44
CA GLU A 197 11.05 12.02 21.47
C GLU A 197 9.53 12.07 21.44
N VAL A 198 8.93 12.43 22.57
CA VAL A 198 7.48 12.62 22.69
C VAL A 198 7.04 13.66 21.66
N PHE A 199 6.09 13.27 20.82
CA PHE A 199 5.61 14.11 19.75
C PHE A 199 4.55 15.07 20.30
N THR A 200 4.84 16.37 20.28
CA THR A 200 3.87 17.42 20.62
C THR A 200 3.32 18.10 19.38
N GLU A 201 2.18 18.78 19.50
CA GLU A 201 1.64 19.61 18.43
C GLU A 201 2.67 20.68 18.00
N ASN A 202 2.94 20.78 16.69
CA ASN A 202 4.04 21.56 16.09
C ASN A 202 5.47 21.13 16.44
N GLY A 203 5.66 20.13 17.33
CA GLY A 203 6.96 19.58 17.70
C GLY A 203 7.72 18.99 16.50
N TYR A 204 7.00 18.55 15.45
CA TYR A 204 7.58 18.00 14.23
C TYR A 204 8.61 18.92 13.56
N LYS A 205 8.46 20.25 13.65
CA LYS A 205 9.41 21.19 13.05
C LYS A 205 10.81 21.06 13.66
N ARG A 206 10.90 20.64 14.91
CA ARG A 206 12.17 20.40 15.63
C ARG A 206 12.69 18.97 15.45
N ILE A 207 11.79 17.99 15.47
CA ILE A 207 12.17 16.57 15.55
C ILE A 207 12.14 15.80 14.20
N CYS A 208 11.50 16.32 13.16
CA CYS A 208 11.33 15.60 11.91
C CYS A 208 12.42 15.95 10.90
N HIS A 209 13.41 15.09 10.69
CA HIS A 209 14.46 15.33 9.68
C HIS A 209 13.95 15.35 8.22
N GLN A 210 12.75 14.81 7.96
CA GLN A 210 12.16 14.87 6.63
C GLN A 210 11.93 16.33 6.16
N THR A 211 11.79 17.29 7.08
CA THR A 211 11.65 18.72 6.72
C THR A 211 12.95 19.30 6.16
N VAL A 212 14.10 18.82 6.62
CA VAL A 212 15.42 19.18 6.08
C VAL A 212 15.54 18.69 4.63
N TRP A 213 14.95 17.53 4.31
CA TRP A 213 14.86 17.01 2.95
C TRP A 213 13.75 17.65 2.11
N GLY A 214 13.12 18.73 2.59
CA GLY A 214 12.06 19.45 1.89
C GLY A 214 10.71 18.73 1.83
N ARG A 215 10.52 17.62 2.58
CA ARG A 215 9.25 16.89 2.59
C ARG A 215 8.18 17.66 3.33
N LYS A 216 6.96 17.61 2.79
CA LYS A 216 5.79 18.41 3.21
C LYS A 216 4.71 17.58 3.90
N TYR A 217 5.01 16.36 4.34
CA TYR A 217 3.98 15.45 4.89
C TYR A 217 3.16 16.08 6.02
N TRP A 218 3.83 16.74 6.97
CA TRP A 218 3.20 17.40 8.10
C TRP A 218 2.42 18.67 7.73
N ASN A 219 2.57 19.20 6.52
CA ASN A 219 1.77 20.34 6.07
C ASN A 219 0.33 19.93 5.76
N ASN A 220 0.11 18.65 5.46
CA ASN A 220 -1.22 18.12 5.12
C ASN A 220 -1.87 17.40 6.31
N LEU A 221 -1.12 17.11 7.38
CA LEU A 221 -1.57 16.31 8.52
C LEU A 221 -1.72 17.16 9.77
N SER A 222 -2.78 16.88 10.54
CA SER A 222 -3.02 17.48 11.86
C SER A 222 -3.42 16.38 12.83
N LEU A 223 -2.84 16.39 14.03
CA LEU A 223 -3.23 15.43 15.06
C LEU A 223 -4.61 15.77 15.63
N SER A 224 -5.36 14.74 16.01
CA SER A 224 -6.55 14.90 16.84
C SER A 224 -6.14 15.19 18.29
N ASP A 225 -7.02 15.84 19.06
CA ASP A 225 -6.77 16.15 20.48
C ASP A 225 -6.49 14.87 21.28
N SER A 226 -7.22 13.79 20.98
CA SER A 226 -7.02 12.49 21.62
C SER A 226 -5.64 11.90 21.31
N ALA A 227 -5.13 12.10 20.10
CA ALA A 227 -3.84 11.60 19.67
C ALA A 227 -2.69 12.26 20.44
N GLN A 228 -2.81 13.55 20.77
CA GLN A 228 -1.77 14.29 21.50
C GLN A 228 -1.47 13.67 22.87
N SER A 229 -2.47 13.11 23.54
CA SER A 229 -2.30 12.42 24.83
C SER A 229 -1.81 10.97 24.72
N LYS A 230 -2.02 10.32 23.57
CA LYS A 230 -1.76 8.87 23.39
C LYS A 230 -0.40 8.60 22.73
N ILE A 231 0.00 9.47 21.81
CA ILE A 231 1.15 9.20 20.96
C ILE A 231 2.47 9.40 21.73
N LYS A 232 3.35 8.41 21.64
CA LYS A 232 4.60 8.39 22.41
C LYS A 232 5.80 8.96 21.64
N ARG A 233 5.67 9.09 20.32
CA ARG A 233 6.69 9.55 19.36
C ARG A 233 6.11 9.70 17.97
N CYS A 234 6.91 10.17 17.00
CA CYS A 234 6.49 10.26 15.60
C CYS A 234 5.95 8.90 15.08
N PRO A 235 4.74 8.85 14.49
CA PRO A 235 4.11 7.61 14.05
C PRO A 235 4.87 6.93 12.89
N ALA A 236 5.62 7.70 12.10
CA ALA A 236 6.46 7.19 11.02
C ALA A 236 7.82 6.60 11.49
N SER A 237 8.22 6.83 12.75
CA SER A 237 9.62 6.65 13.18
C SER A 237 10.16 5.22 13.08
N THR A 238 9.35 4.21 13.37
CA THR A 238 9.78 2.81 13.52
C THR A 238 9.13 1.85 12.52
N GLY A 239 7.85 2.02 12.20
CA GLY A 239 7.14 1.07 11.34
C GLY A 239 5.90 1.63 10.65
N GLY A 240 5.71 2.95 10.62
CA GLY A 240 4.52 3.60 10.06
C GLY A 240 4.80 4.49 8.86
N TYR A 241 5.98 4.43 8.24
CA TYR A 241 6.41 5.46 7.30
C TYR A 241 5.62 5.49 6.00
N GLN A 242 5.35 4.33 5.38
CA GLN A 242 4.49 4.31 4.16
C GLN A 242 3.08 4.77 4.47
N LEU A 243 2.50 4.31 5.58
CA LEU A 243 1.16 4.69 6.02
C LEU A 243 1.05 6.20 6.27
N PHE A 244 2.08 6.80 6.87
CA PHE A 244 2.21 8.23 7.09
C PHE A 244 2.23 9.04 5.77
N ARG A 245 3.01 8.59 4.79
CA ARG A 245 3.10 9.25 3.48
C ARG A 245 1.79 9.16 2.71
N GLN A 246 1.16 7.98 2.69
CA GLN A 246 -0.14 7.79 2.04
C GLN A 246 -1.24 8.61 2.72
N GLN A 247 -1.28 8.65 4.05
CA GLN A 247 -2.26 9.49 4.75
C GLN A 247 -2.05 10.97 4.41
N SER A 248 -0.80 11.44 4.37
CA SER A 248 -0.52 12.82 3.95
C SER A 248 -0.96 13.08 2.50
N LEU A 249 -0.79 12.12 1.60
CA LEU A 249 -1.25 12.24 0.21
C LEU A 249 -2.78 12.36 0.16
N ALA A 250 -3.49 11.47 0.84
CA ALA A 250 -4.93 11.45 0.89
C ALA A 250 -5.51 12.75 1.49
N GLU A 251 -4.94 13.23 2.61
CA GLU A 251 -5.36 14.50 3.21
C GLU A 251 -5.12 15.70 2.29
N GLY A 252 -3.96 15.77 1.64
CA GLY A 252 -3.66 16.84 0.69
C GLY A 252 -4.63 16.85 -0.50
N ILE A 253 -4.99 15.67 -1.01
CA ILE A 253 -6.01 15.54 -2.06
C ILE A 253 -7.38 15.98 -1.55
N ALA A 254 -7.79 15.53 -0.36
CA ALA A 254 -9.08 15.90 0.23
C ALA A 254 -9.20 17.41 0.51
N GLN A 255 -8.10 18.04 0.95
CA GLN A 255 -8.03 19.48 1.20
C GLN A 255 -8.15 20.31 -0.08
N SER A 256 -7.73 19.79 -1.24
CA SER A 256 -7.86 20.48 -2.53
C SER A 256 -9.30 20.70 -2.98
N GLY A 257 -10.27 19.95 -2.43
CA GLY A 257 -11.68 20.01 -2.83
C GLY A 257 -11.98 19.40 -4.21
N LYS A 258 -10.98 18.84 -4.90
CA LYS A 258 -11.17 18.20 -6.23
C LYS A 258 -12.08 16.96 -6.18
N TYR A 259 -12.09 16.24 -5.06
CA TYR A 259 -12.84 15.00 -4.89
C TYR A 259 -13.82 15.15 -3.72
N ALA A 260 -15.05 14.69 -3.92
CA ALA A 260 -16.09 14.64 -2.89
C ALA A 260 -15.83 13.53 -1.86
N LEU A 261 -15.11 12.47 -2.26
CA LEU A 261 -14.71 11.36 -1.41
C LEU A 261 -13.22 11.07 -1.60
N VAL A 262 -12.46 11.07 -0.51
CA VAL A 262 -11.07 10.61 -0.51
C VAL A 262 -10.88 9.63 0.64
N ALA A 263 -10.36 8.44 0.35
CA ALA A 263 -10.03 7.45 1.36
C ALA A 263 -8.57 7.01 1.22
N SER A 264 -7.85 7.02 2.34
CA SER A 264 -6.58 6.31 2.54
C SER A 264 -6.89 4.95 3.12
N THR A 265 -6.43 3.88 2.49
CA THR A 265 -6.80 2.53 2.89
C THR A 265 -5.61 1.58 2.92
N VAL A 266 -5.75 0.53 3.73
CA VAL A 266 -4.80 -0.57 3.78
C VAL A 266 -5.55 -1.87 3.54
N ALA A 267 -5.14 -2.59 2.49
CA ALA A 267 -5.54 -3.96 2.24
C ALA A 267 -4.42 -4.89 2.70
N PHE A 268 -4.71 -5.84 3.58
CA PHE A 268 -3.65 -6.69 4.14
C PHE A 268 -4.09 -8.11 4.47
N ASP A 269 -3.14 -9.01 4.71
CA ASP A 269 -3.45 -10.35 5.17
C ASP A 269 -3.83 -10.33 6.65
N GLY A 270 -5.09 -10.64 6.98
CA GLY A 270 -5.62 -10.57 8.34
C GLY A 270 -4.93 -11.49 9.35
N ARG A 271 -4.11 -12.44 8.89
CA ARG A 271 -3.33 -13.36 9.73
C ARG A 271 -2.00 -12.75 10.20
N ASN A 272 -1.61 -11.58 9.69
CA ASN A 272 -0.31 -10.95 9.94
C ASN A 272 -0.35 -10.05 11.19
N ASN A 273 -0.28 -10.68 12.38
CA ASN A 273 -0.28 -9.96 13.66
C ASN A 273 0.92 -9.02 13.87
N ASP A 274 2.07 -9.32 13.26
CA ASP A 274 3.24 -8.45 13.34
C ASP A 274 2.94 -7.10 12.68
N LEU A 275 2.31 -7.11 11.50
CA LEU A 275 1.87 -5.89 10.81
C LEU A 275 0.78 -5.16 11.62
N ILE A 276 -0.26 -5.87 12.08
CA ILE A 276 -1.37 -5.28 12.86
C ILE A 276 -0.84 -4.47 14.04
N THR A 277 0.19 -4.99 14.71
CA THR A 277 0.73 -4.43 15.94
C THR A 277 2.03 -3.65 15.77
N CYS A 278 2.44 -3.37 14.52
CA CYS A 278 3.76 -2.81 14.22
C CYS A 278 3.98 -1.39 14.78
N LEU A 279 2.90 -0.70 15.14
CA LEU A 279 2.91 0.67 15.65
C LEU A 279 2.87 0.77 17.19
N LYS A 280 2.91 -0.35 17.93
CA LYS A 280 2.83 -0.37 19.40
C LYS A 280 3.80 0.59 20.08
N THR A 281 5.03 0.68 19.54
CA THR A 281 6.08 1.58 20.07
C THR A 281 5.74 3.07 19.96
N THR A 282 4.75 3.42 19.13
CA THR A 282 4.24 4.78 18.94
C THR A 282 3.02 5.09 19.81
N GLY A 283 2.47 4.09 20.52
CA GLY A 283 1.23 4.21 21.30
C GLY A 283 -0.01 3.71 20.57
N ILE A 284 0.14 3.00 19.44
CA ILE A 284 -0.95 2.46 18.63
C ILE A 284 -0.85 0.94 18.64
N ASP A 285 -1.73 0.28 19.40
CA ASP A 285 -1.66 -1.18 19.57
C ASP A 285 -2.13 -1.95 18.34
N ASP A 286 -3.12 -1.40 17.63
CA ASP A 286 -3.66 -1.91 16.37
C ASP A 286 -3.78 -0.74 15.38
N PHE A 287 -3.09 -0.82 14.24
CA PHE A 287 -3.13 0.27 13.26
C PHE A 287 -4.52 0.43 12.61
N GLN A 288 -5.34 -0.62 12.57
CA GLN A 288 -6.64 -0.59 11.89
C GLN A 288 -7.58 0.43 12.52
N SER A 289 -7.61 0.48 13.86
CA SER A 289 -8.43 1.42 14.62
C SER A 289 -7.61 2.66 15.01
N GLY A 290 -6.45 2.45 15.63
CA GLY A 290 -5.71 3.54 16.26
C GLY A 290 -5.09 4.53 15.27
N TRP A 291 -4.85 4.13 14.01
CA TRP A 291 -4.34 5.07 13.01
C TRP A 291 -5.37 6.13 12.62
N SER A 292 -6.64 5.74 12.44
CA SER A 292 -7.71 6.68 12.08
C SER A 292 -7.92 7.74 13.16
N GLU A 293 -7.80 7.36 14.43
CA GLU A 293 -7.96 8.25 15.57
C GLU A 293 -6.87 9.32 15.66
N LEU A 294 -5.71 9.11 15.01
CA LEU A 294 -4.61 10.06 15.09
C LEU A 294 -4.92 11.39 14.44
N TRP A 295 -5.75 11.40 13.40
CA TRP A 295 -5.79 12.50 12.45
C TRP A 295 -7.09 13.29 12.55
N LYS A 296 -6.97 14.61 12.58
CA LYS A 296 -8.08 15.52 12.32
C LYS A 296 -8.01 15.91 10.85
N GLY A 297 -8.74 15.18 10.01
CA GLY A 297 -8.61 15.23 8.55
C GLY A 297 -9.94 15.17 7.81
N LYS A 298 -9.87 15.41 6.50
CA LYS A 298 -10.99 15.26 5.57
C LYS A 298 -10.99 13.89 4.91
N ALA A 299 -9.83 13.24 4.78
CA ALA A 299 -9.76 11.92 4.17
C ALA A 299 -10.23 10.85 5.16
N LEU A 300 -10.96 9.86 4.64
CA LEU A 300 -11.31 8.68 5.41
C LEU A 300 -10.07 7.79 5.58
N PHE A 301 -9.98 7.09 6.71
CA PHE A 301 -9.11 5.94 6.85
C PHE A 301 -9.93 4.66 6.98
N LYS A 302 -9.66 3.65 6.15
CA LYS A 302 -10.33 2.34 6.19
C LYS A 302 -9.33 1.21 5.99
N THR A 303 -9.67 0.03 6.46
CA THR A 303 -8.88 -1.18 6.19
C THR A 303 -9.82 -2.30 5.75
N TRP A 304 -9.26 -3.28 5.04
CA TRP A 304 -9.92 -4.57 4.83
C TRP A 304 -8.87 -5.67 4.71
N HIS A 305 -9.30 -6.91 4.92
CA HIS A 305 -8.44 -8.06 4.72
C HIS A 305 -8.52 -8.50 3.26
N HIS A 306 -7.42 -9.02 2.68
CA HIS A 306 -7.47 -9.62 1.34
C HIS A 306 -8.49 -10.76 1.28
N GLN A 307 -8.63 -11.50 2.38
CA GLN A 307 -9.65 -12.52 2.60
C GLN A 307 -11.08 -11.98 2.46
N ASP A 308 -11.35 -10.75 2.90
CA ASP A 308 -12.69 -10.14 2.77
C ASP A 308 -13.07 -9.97 1.30
N TRP A 309 -12.12 -9.50 0.48
CA TRP A 309 -12.36 -9.31 -0.96
C TRP A 309 -12.60 -10.65 -1.66
N VAL A 310 -11.74 -11.65 -1.41
CA VAL A 310 -11.88 -12.97 -2.01
C VAL A 310 -13.18 -13.65 -1.57
N ALA A 311 -13.53 -13.57 -0.29
CA ALA A 311 -14.80 -14.07 0.24
C ALA A 311 -16.01 -13.35 -0.38
N PHE A 312 -15.91 -12.04 -0.60
CA PHE A 312 -16.95 -11.26 -1.27
C PHE A 312 -17.17 -11.74 -2.71
N VAL A 313 -16.10 -11.91 -3.50
CA VAL A 313 -16.18 -12.46 -4.86
C VAL A 313 -16.82 -13.84 -4.84
N ARG A 314 -16.36 -14.73 -3.95
CA ARG A 314 -16.87 -16.10 -3.82
C ARG A 314 -18.37 -16.14 -3.56
N LYS A 315 -18.88 -15.24 -2.71
CA LYS A 315 -20.30 -15.16 -2.33
C LYS A 315 -21.17 -14.52 -3.42
N ASN A 316 -20.64 -13.55 -4.16
CA ASN A 316 -21.45 -12.68 -5.01
C ASN A 316 -21.22 -12.88 -6.52
N GLN A 317 -20.22 -13.66 -6.94
CA GLN A 317 -20.03 -13.98 -8.35
C GLN A 317 -21.28 -14.68 -8.91
N LYS A 318 -21.53 -14.45 -10.20
CA LYS A 318 -22.58 -15.13 -10.97
C LYS A 318 -21.94 -15.99 -12.05
N ASP A 319 -22.60 -17.10 -12.37
CA ASP A 319 -22.26 -17.99 -13.48
C ASP A 319 -20.83 -18.54 -13.45
N ASN A 320 -20.22 -18.61 -12.25
CA ASN A 320 -18.84 -19.04 -12.04
C ASN A 320 -17.79 -18.25 -12.83
N ASN A 321 -18.09 -17.00 -13.22
CA ASN A 321 -17.18 -16.17 -14.03
C ASN A 321 -15.84 -15.81 -13.34
N CYS A 322 -15.70 -16.10 -12.05
CA CYS A 322 -14.47 -15.87 -11.28
C CYS A 322 -13.85 -17.16 -10.73
N SER A 323 -14.29 -18.35 -11.16
CA SER A 323 -13.85 -19.65 -10.61
C SER A 323 -12.33 -19.83 -10.65
N ASP A 324 -11.72 -19.55 -11.80
CA ASP A 324 -10.29 -19.80 -12.01
C ASP A 324 -9.43 -18.86 -11.16
N TRP A 325 -9.88 -17.61 -11.01
CA TRP A 325 -9.24 -16.64 -10.14
C TRP A 325 -9.40 -17.05 -8.67
N LEU A 326 -10.57 -17.53 -8.25
CA LEU A 326 -10.79 -18.03 -6.89
C LEU A 326 -9.93 -19.26 -6.59
N SER A 327 -9.80 -20.21 -7.53
CA SER A 327 -8.90 -21.36 -7.38
C SER A 327 -7.45 -20.90 -7.24
N TYR A 328 -7.03 -19.97 -8.10
CA TYR A 328 -5.69 -19.39 -8.02
C TYR A 328 -5.46 -18.69 -6.67
N MET A 329 -6.39 -17.86 -6.18
CA MET A 329 -6.24 -17.17 -4.88
C MET A 329 -6.14 -18.15 -3.72
N ASN A 330 -6.95 -19.20 -3.74
CA ASN A 330 -6.91 -20.25 -2.72
C ASN A 330 -5.59 -21.03 -2.77
N GLU A 331 -5.15 -21.50 -3.93
CA GLU A 331 -3.90 -22.26 -4.08
C GLU A 331 -2.65 -21.43 -3.79
N ARG A 332 -2.64 -20.17 -4.24
CA ARG A 332 -1.49 -19.28 -4.15
C ARG A 332 -1.31 -18.67 -2.75
N TYR A 333 -2.41 -18.25 -2.12
CA TYR A 333 -2.40 -17.43 -0.91
C TYR A 333 -3.23 -18.02 0.26
N GLY A 334 -4.07 -19.02 -0.03
CA GLY A 334 -4.99 -19.60 0.95
C GLY A 334 -6.13 -18.66 1.35
N TYR A 335 -6.69 -17.93 0.38
CA TYR A 335 -7.82 -16.99 0.56
C TYR A 335 -9.17 -17.56 0.12
#